data_AF-A0A3Q7MLJ4-F1
#
_entry.id   AF-A0A3Q7MLJ4-F1
#
_cell.length_a   1.000
_cell.length_b   1.000
_cell.length_c   1.000
_cell.angle_alpha   90.00
_cell.angle_beta   90.00
_cell.angle_gamma   90.00
#
_symmetry.space_group_name_H-M   'P 1'
#
loop_
_entity.id
_entity.type
_entity.pdbx_description
1 polymer ?
#
loop_
_entity_poly.entity_id
_entity_poly.type
_entity_poly.pdbx_seq_one_letter_code
_entity_poly.pdbx_strand_id
1 'polypeptide(L)'
;MAAACRGVKGLVALITGGASGLGLATAERLVGQGATAVLLDLPDSDGEVQAKKLGKSCAFAPADVTSEKDVQAALTLAKEKFGRVDVAVNCAGIAVAIKTYNLKKNQAHSLEDFQRVLNVNLLGTFNVIRLVAGEMGQNEPDQGGQRGVIINTASVAAFEGQVGQAAYSASKGGIVGMTLPIARDLAPMGIRVMTIAPGLFGTPLLTSLPEKVRHFLASQVPFPSRLGDPAEYAHLVQAIIENPFINGEVIRLDGAIRMQP
;
A
#
# COMPACT_ATOMS: atom_id res chain seq x y z
N MET A 1 32.36 7.98 7.83
CA MET A 1 30.97 8.47 7.88
C MET A 1 30.08 7.34 7.42
N ALA A 2 29.03 7.00 8.16
CA ALA A 2 28.04 6.03 7.67
C ALA A 2 27.35 6.60 6.42
N ALA A 3 26.93 5.73 5.51
CA ALA A 3 26.21 6.14 4.31
C ALA A 3 24.90 6.84 4.70
N ALA A 4 24.62 7.99 4.07
CA ALA A 4 23.41 8.77 4.33
C ALA A 4 22.11 8.01 3.94
N CYS A 5 22.22 7.05 3.01
CA CYS A 5 21.15 6.13 2.65
C CYS A 5 21.52 4.71 3.11
N ARG A 6 20.58 4.00 3.74
CA ARG A 6 20.75 2.59 4.14
C ARG A 6 20.08 1.68 3.12
N GLY A 7 20.68 0.52 2.83
CA GLY A 7 20.02 -0.50 2.00
C GLY A 7 18.92 -1.25 2.77
N VAL A 8 18.13 -2.05 2.04
CA VAL A 8 17.01 -2.81 2.64
C VAL A 8 17.38 -4.18 3.20
N LYS A 9 18.63 -4.63 3.02
CA LYS A 9 19.10 -5.93 3.48
C LYS A 9 18.93 -6.07 5.01
N GLY A 10 18.28 -7.14 5.43
CA GLY A 10 18.02 -7.45 6.84
C GLY A 10 16.84 -6.72 7.47
N LEU A 11 16.16 -5.81 6.73
CA LEU A 11 14.94 -5.19 7.22
C LEU A 11 13.76 -6.18 7.15
N VAL A 12 12.82 -6.06 8.09
CA VAL A 12 11.58 -6.83 8.12
C VAL A 12 10.41 -5.97 7.65
N ALA A 13 9.75 -6.38 6.56
CA ALA A 13 8.62 -5.67 5.97
C ALA A 13 7.29 -6.41 6.19
N LEU A 14 6.29 -5.73 6.78
CA LEU A 14 4.90 -6.16 6.75
C LEU A 14 4.21 -5.53 5.54
N ILE A 15 3.66 -6.34 4.63
CA ILE A 15 3.06 -5.85 3.37
C ILE A 15 1.62 -6.34 3.28
N THR A 16 0.67 -5.42 3.37
CA THR A 16 -0.76 -5.74 3.24
C THR A 16 -1.16 -5.81 1.77
N GLY A 17 -2.11 -6.67 1.41
CA GLY A 17 -2.37 -6.96 0.00
C GLY A 17 -1.18 -7.68 -0.67
N GLY A 18 -0.37 -8.37 0.14
CA GLY A 18 0.91 -8.97 -0.27
C GLY A 18 0.77 -10.18 -1.19
N ALA A 19 -0.44 -10.73 -1.37
CA ALA A 19 -0.66 -11.90 -2.22
C ALA A 19 -0.78 -11.55 -3.71
N SER A 20 -0.93 -10.27 -4.07
CA SER A 20 -1.15 -9.87 -5.47
C SER A 20 -0.66 -8.46 -5.81
N GLY A 21 -0.60 -8.15 -7.11
CA GLY A 21 -0.44 -6.79 -7.63
C GLY A 21 0.76 -6.03 -7.05
N LEU A 22 0.51 -4.83 -6.54
CA LEU A 22 1.55 -3.92 -6.02
C LEU A 22 2.22 -4.45 -4.75
N GLY A 23 1.45 -5.10 -3.86
CA GLY A 23 1.96 -5.67 -2.62
C GLY A 23 2.91 -6.84 -2.90
N LEU A 24 2.50 -7.77 -3.76
CA LEU A 24 3.37 -8.90 -4.14
C LEU A 24 4.67 -8.44 -4.82
N ALA A 25 4.59 -7.52 -5.78
CA ALA A 25 5.78 -6.98 -6.44
C ALA A 25 6.72 -6.26 -5.45
N THR A 26 6.15 -5.62 -4.43
CA THR A 26 6.92 -5.03 -3.34
C THR A 26 7.65 -6.10 -2.54
N ALA A 27 6.98 -7.19 -2.18
CA ALA A 27 7.59 -8.30 -1.45
C ALA A 27 8.70 -8.98 -2.26
N GLU A 28 8.45 -9.29 -3.54
CA GLU A 28 9.43 -9.86 -4.47
C GLU A 28 10.70 -9.01 -4.54
N ARG A 29 10.54 -7.69 -4.69
CA ARG A 29 11.67 -6.78 -4.75
C ARG A 29 12.46 -6.74 -3.44
N LEU A 30 11.78 -6.52 -2.32
CA LEU A 30 12.47 -6.38 -1.02
C LEU A 30 13.18 -7.67 -0.62
N VAL A 31 12.54 -8.83 -0.80
CA VAL A 31 13.16 -10.14 -0.56
C VAL A 31 14.36 -10.36 -1.49
N GLY A 32 14.23 -10.01 -2.78
CA GLY A 32 15.33 -10.08 -3.74
C GLY A 32 16.54 -9.19 -3.39
N GLN A 33 16.33 -8.15 -2.59
CA GLN A 33 17.37 -7.25 -2.07
C GLN A 33 17.86 -7.66 -0.66
N GLY A 34 17.41 -8.80 -0.14
CA GLY A 34 17.85 -9.37 1.13
C GLY A 34 17.08 -8.90 2.37
N ALA A 35 15.92 -8.27 2.20
CA ALA A 35 14.96 -8.06 3.29
C ALA A 35 14.19 -9.37 3.58
N THR A 36 13.40 -9.38 4.65
CA THR A 36 12.35 -10.38 4.87
C THR A 36 10.98 -9.72 4.77
N ALA A 37 9.97 -10.51 4.40
CA ALA A 37 8.61 -10.02 4.20
C ALA A 37 7.58 -10.90 4.91
N VAL A 38 6.58 -10.26 5.52
CA VAL A 38 5.34 -10.89 5.94
C VAL A 38 4.23 -10.39 5.02
N LEU A 39 3.67 -11.29 4.22
CA LEU A 39 2.51 -11.00 3.39
C LEU A 39 1.28 -11.07 4.27
N LEU A 40 0.59 -9.94 4.44
CA LEU A 40 -0.70 -9.87 5.10
C LEU A 40 -1.78 -9.76 4.02
N ASP A 41 -2.62 -10.77 3.90
CA ASP A 41 -3.72 -10.79 2.93
C ASP A 41 -4.83 -11.73 3.41
N LEU A 42 -5.97 -11.72 2.73
CA LEU A 42 -7.12 -12.52 3.15
C LEU A 42 -6.78 -14.03 3.12
N PRO A 43 -7.40 -14.85 3.99
CA PRO A 43 -7.10 -16.29 4.08
C PRO A 43 -7.32 -17.07 2.78
N ASP A 44 -8.23 -16.61 1.93
CA ASP A 44 -8.60 -17.20 0.63
C ASP A 44 -7.77 -16.66 -0.54
N SER A 45 -6.80 -15.79 -0.28
CA SER A 45 -5.84 -15.31 -1.29
C SER A 45 -4.74 -16.34 -1.61
N ASP A 46 -3.95 -16.06 -2.65
CA ASP A 46 -2.76 -16.86 -2.99
C ASP A 46 -1.57 -16.64 -2.04
N GLY A 47 -1.74 -15.96 -0.91
CA GLY A 47 -0.64 -15.50 -0.05
C GLY A 47 0.30 -16.62 0.41
N GLU A 48 -0.23 -17.78 0.77
CA GLU A 48 0.56 -18.97 1.14
C GLU A 48 1.41 -19.49 -0.03
N VAL A 49 0.86 -19.47 -1.25
CA VAL A 49 1.57 -19.89 -2.46
C VAL A 49 2.69 -18.92 -2.79
N GLN A 50 2.44 -17.61 -2.68
CA GLN A 50 3.45 -16.60 -2.97
C GLN A 50 4.57 -16.58 -1.92
N ALA A 51 4.24 -16.69 -0.63
CA ALA A 51 5.24 -16.79 0.42
C ALA A 51 6.16 -18.00 0.22
N LYS A 52 5.61 -19.16 -0.19
CA LYS A 52 6.41 -20.35 -0.52
C LYS A 52 7.38 -20.11 -1.68
N LYS A 53 6.95 -19.40 -2.74
CA LYS A 53 7.83 -19.06 -3.87
C LYS A 53 8.97 -18.13 -3.46
N LEU A 54 8.71 -17.20 -2.53
CA LEU A 54 9.70 -16.28 -1.96
C LEU A 54 10.62 -16.93 -0.91
N GLY A 55 10.33 -18.18 -0.52
CA GLY A 55 11.18 -19.00 0.32
C GLY A 55 11.25 -18.55 1.77
N LYS A 56 12.34 -18.89 2.46
CA LYS A 56 12.49 -18.69 3.92
C LYS A 56 12.48 -17.23 4.38
N SER A 57 12.72 -16.30 3.46
CA SER A 57 12.67 -14.86 3.73
C SER A 57 11.26 -14.30 3.69
N CYS A 58 10.25 -15.14 3.47
CA CYS A 58 8.86 -14.71 3.41
C CYS A 58 7.93 -15.61 4.23
N ALA A 59 6.98 -14.99 4.92
CA ALA A 59 5.90 -15.68 5.63
C ALA A 59 4.55 -15.10 5.21
N PHE A 60 3.49 -15.91 5.30
CA PHE A 60 2.13 -15.47 5.07
C PHE A 60 1.36 -15.37 6.39
N ALA A 61 0.68 -14.25 6.60
CA ALA A 61 -0.24 -13.98 7.69
C ALA A 61 -1.66 -13.81 7.11
N PRO A 62 -2.52 -14.85 7.19
CA PRO A 62 -3.90 -14.73 6.75
C PRO A 62 -4.67 -13.79 7.69
N ALA A 63 -5.11 -12.64 7.18
CA ALA A 63 -5.69 -11.59 8.01
C ALA A 63 -6.56 -10.61 7.19
N ASP A 64 -7.64 -10.15 7.81
CA ASP A 64 -8.40 -8.98 7.34
C ASP A 64 -7.83 -7.71 7.98
N VAL A 65 -7.42 -6.73 7.17
CA VAL A 65 -6.92 -5.43 7.66
C VAL A 65 -7.94 -4.65 8.49
N THR A 66 -9.23 -4.96 8.37
CA THR A 66 -10.31 -4.36 9.17
C THR A 66 -10.45 -4.98 10.56
N SER A 67 -9.83 -6.15 10.80
CA SER A 67 -9.81 -6.83 12.10
C SER A 67 -8.56 -6.45 12.90
N GLU A 68 -8.73 -5.79 14.05
CA GLU A 68 -7.63 -5.53 15.00
C GLU A 68 -6.91 -6.81 15.40
N LYS A 69 -7.67 -7.86 15.71
CA LYS A 69 -7.15 -9.15 16.16
C LYS A 69 -6.25 -9.78 15.10
N ASP A 70 -6.67 -9.74 13.84
CA ASP A 70 -5.94 -10.38 12.74
C ASP A 70 -4.63 -9.64 12.45
N VAL A 71 -4.68 -8.31 12.41
CA VAL A 71 -3.48 -7.48 12.23
C VAL A 71 -2.51 -7.67 13.40
N GLN A 72 -3.01 -7.75 14.64
CA GLN A 72 -2.17 -8.02 15.81
C GLN A 72 -1.50 -9.40 15.72
N ALA A 73 -2.23 -10.43 15.27
CA ALA A 73 -1.67 -11.77 15.05
C ALA A 73 -0.61 -11.77 13.94
N ALA A 74 -0.80 -11.01 12.86
CA ALA A 74 0.20 -10.85 11.80
C ALA A 74 1.49 -10.19 12.31
N LEU A 75 1.38 -9.18 13.17
CA LEU A 75 2.54 -8.55 13.83
C LEU A 75 3.25 -9.52 14.78
N THR A 76 2.50 -10.31 15.55
CA THR A 76 3.07 -11.38 16.39
C THR A 76 3.85 -12.39 15.54
N LEU A 77 3.30 -12.84 14.41
CA LEU A 77 4.01 -13.73 13.49
C LEU A 77 5.31 -13.10 12.96
N ALA A 78 5.27 -11.82 12.57
CA ALA A 78 6.45 -11.11 12.09
C ALA A 78 7.56 -11.08 13.15
N LYS A 79 7.20 -10.81 14.41
CA LYS A 79 8.11 -10.81 15.54
C LYS A 79 8.66 -12.21 15.84
N GLU A 80 7.83 -13.24 15.84
CA GLU A 80 8.26 -14.62 16.10
C GLU A 80 9.19 -15.16 15.02
N LYS A 81 8.96 -14.80 13.75
CA LYS A 81 9.77 -15.28 12.61
C LYS A 81 11.03 -14.47 12.37
N PHE A 82 10.96 -13.16 12.53
CA PHE A 82 12.00 -12.24 12.07
C PHE A 82 12.46 -11.24 13.14
N GLY A 83 11.88 -11.28 14.35
CA GLY A 83 12.35 -10.57 15.54
C GLY A 83 11.90 -9.12 15.69
N ARG A 84 11.43 -8.47 14.61
CA ARG A 84 11.04 -7.06 14.59
C ARG A 84 10.19 -6.72 13.37
N VAL A 85 9.72 -5.47 13.27
CA VAL A 85 9.13 -4.89 12.05
C VAL A 85 9.77 -3.53 11.80
N ASP A 86 10.36 -3.34 10.61
CA ASP A 86 11.05 -2.10 10.22
C ASP A 86 10.27 -1.27 9.19
N VAL A 87 9.48 -1.97 8.36
CA VAL A 87 8.74 -1.39 7.25
C VAL A 87 7.30 -1.90 7.29
N ALA A 88 6.34 -1.01 7.08
CA ALA A 88 4.96 -1.39 6.78
C ALA A 88 4.55 -0.80 5.42
N VAL A 89 4.02 -1.62 4.53
CA VAL A 89 3.52 -1.18 3.22
C VAL A 89 2.04 -1.54 3.10
N ASN A 90 1.18 -0.53 3.13
CA ASN A 90 -0.27 -0.71 3.04
C ASN A 90 -0.72 -0.72 1.58
N CYS A 91 -0.84 -1.90 0.96
CA CYS A 91 -1.35 -2.06 -0.41
C CYS A 91 -2.74 -2.71 -0.49
N ALA A 92 -3.26 -3.30 0.60
CA ALA A 92 -4.61 -3.86 0.63
C ALA A 92 -5.66 -2.80 0.25
N GLY A 93 -6.60 -3.16 -0.60
CA GLY A 93 -7.70 -2.28 -0.97
C GLY A 93 -8.64 -2.84 -2.03
N ILE A 94 -9.83 -2.27 -2.07
CA ILE A 94 -10.89 -2.57 -3.04
C ILE A 94 -11.31 -1.31 -3.79
N ALA A 95 -11.87 -1.50 -4.99
CA ALA A 95 -12.41 -0.43 -5.80
C ALA A 95 -13.82 -0.80 -6.30
N VAL A 96 -14.68 0.20 -6.39
CA VAL A 96 -16.03 0.10 -6.98
C VAL A 96 -16.26 1.29 -7.92
N ALA A 97 -17.13 1.10 -8.90
CA ALA A 97 -17.55 2.16 -9.84
C ALA A 97 -19.08 2.31 -9.78
N ILE A 98 -19.56 3.19 -8.91
CA ILE A 98 -20.99 3.41 -8.64
C ILE A 98 -21.26 4.91 -8.61
N LYS A 99 -22.14 5.40 -9.49
CA LYS A 99 -22.56 6.80 -9.50
C LYS A 99 -23.27 7.14 -8.19
N THR A 100 -22.98 8.31 -7.62
CA THR A 100 -23.67 8.85 -6.43
C THR A 100 -25.19 8.75 -6.57
N TYR A 101 -25.69 9.09 -7.76
CA TYR A 101 -27.05 8.84 -8.15
C TYR A 101 -27.10 8.46 -9.63
N ASN A 102 -27.82 7.39 -9.97
CA ASN A 102 -28.02 6.94 -11.33
C ASN A 102 -29.42 7.34 -11.80
N LEU A 103 -29.50 8.41 -12.59
CA LEU A 103 -30.77 8.93 -13.11
C LEU A 103 -31.54 7.91 -13.96
N LYS A 104 -30.85 7.11 -14.79
CA LYS A 104 -31.50 6.11 -15.65
C LYS A 104 -32.13 4.96 -14.85
N LYS A 105 -31.52 4.60 -13.72
CA LYS A 105 -32.03 3.57 -12.81
C LYS A 105 -32.89 4.14 -11.67
N ASN A 106 -33.03 5.47 -11.58
CA ASN A 106 -33.65 6.18 -10.46
C ASN A 106 -33.14 5.66 -9.09
N GLN A 107 -31.82 5.51 -8.95
CA GLN A 107 -31.22 4.79 -7.81
C GLN A 107 -30.03 5.56 -7.23
N ALA A 108 -30.04 5.78 -5.91
CA ALA A 108 -28.90 6.31 -5.17
C ALA A 108 -27.84 5.22 -4.93
N HIS A 109 -26.57 5.63 -4.80
CA HIS A 109 -25.50 4.76 -4.33
C HIS A 109 -25.85 4.23 -2.93
N SER A 110 -25.71 2.92 -2.71
CA SER A 110 -25.94 2.34 -1.39
C SER A 110 -24.92 2.90 -0.38
N LEU A 111 -25.39 3.23 0.82
CA LEU A 111 -24.49 3.69 1.87
C LEU A 111 -23.56 2.56 2.34
N GLU A 112 -24.05 1.31 2.30
CA GLU A 112 -23.28 0.12 2.66
C GLU A 112 -22.05 -0.08 1.76
N ASP A 113 -22.18 0.05 0.44
CA ASP A 113 -21.04 -0.06 -0.47
C ASP A 113 -20.02 1.06 -0.23
N PHE A 114 -20.50 2.28 0.07
CA PHE A 114 -19.62 3.39 0.40
C PHE A 114 -18.83 3.12 1.70
N GLN A 115 -19.52 2.66 2.75
CA GLN A 115 -18.91 2.28 4.02
C GLN A 115 -17.91 1.13 3.84
N ARG A 116 -18.25 0.10 3.07
CA ARG A 116 -17.35 -1.04 2.82
C ARG A 116 -16.02 -0.60 2.20
N VAL A 117 -16.06 0.30 1.22
CA VAL A 117 -14.84 0.85 0.60
C VAL A 117 -14.01 1.65 1.59
N LEU A 118 -14.64 2.50 2.42
CA LEU A 118 -13.93 3.22 3.47
C LEU A 118 -13.34 2.29 4.53
N ASN A 119 -14.09 1.27 4.95
CA ASN A 119 -13.68 0.32 5.98
C ASN A 119 -12.41 -0.41 5.56
N VAL A 120 -12.36 -0.96 4.34
CA VAL A 120 -11.18 -1.69 3.87
C VAL A 120 -10.03 -0.73 3.57
N ASN A 121 -10.25 0.29 2.75
CA ASN A 121 -9.15 1.10 2.22
C ASN A 121 -8.59 2.07 3.26
N LEU A 122 -9.46 2.77 3.99
CA LEU A 122 -9.06 3.85 4.89
C LEU A 122 -8.89 3.34 6.31
N LEU A 123 -9.94 2.76 6.90
CA LEU A 123 -9.89 2.27 8.28
C LEU A 123 -8.95 1.07 8.41
N GLY A 124 -8.91 0.16 7.43
CA GLY A 124 -7.94 -0.94 7.41
C GLY A 124 -6.50 -0.45 7.36
N THR A 125 -6.19 0.55 6.51
CA THR A 125 -4.86 1.18 6.48
C THR A 125 -4.53 1.81 7.84
N PHE A 126 -5.45 2.55 8.45
CA PHE A 126 -5.23 3.16 9.77
C PHE A 126 -5.07 2.11 10.88
N ASN A 127 -5.82 1.02 10.83
CA ASN A 127 -5.72 -0.09 11.77
C ASN A 127 -4.32 -0.72 11.74
N VAL A 128 -3.75 -0.91 10.56
CA VAL A 128 -2.39 -1.40 10.41
C VAL A 128 -1.37 -0.38 10.91
N ILE A 129 -1.53 0.91 10.53
CA ILE A 129 -0.64 1.99 10.99
C ILE A 129 -0.54 2.04 12.51
N ARG A 130 -1.67 2.12 13.22
CA ARG A 130 -1.67 2.32 14.68
C ARG A 130 -1.03 1.15 15.43
N LEU A 131 -1.21 -0.07 14.95
CA LEU A 131 -0.66 -1.28 15.58
C LEU A 131 0.83 -1.44 15.26
N VAL A 132 1.23 -1.25 13.99
CA VAL A 132 2.64 -1.37 13.59
C VAL A 132 3.51 -0.26 14.17
N ALA A 133 2.96 0.95 14.39
CA ALA A 133 3.69 2.04 15.03
C ALA A 133 4.14 1.66 16.47
N GLY A 134 3.29 0.94 17.21
CA GLY A 134 3.63 0.43 18.54
C GLY A 134 4.75 -0.61 18.52
N GLU A 135 4.77 -1.49 17.50
CA GLU A 135 5.84 -2.49 17.34
C GLU A 135 7.14 -1.83 16.88
N MET A 136 7.09 -0.95 15.87
CA MET A 136 8.25 -0.16 15.43
C MET A 136 8.83 0.68 16.58
N GLY A 137 8.00 1.22 17.47
CA GLY A 137 8.44 1.97 18.63
C GLY A 137 9.36 1.20 19.59
N GLN A 138 9.29 -0.14 19.58
CA GLN A 138 10.15 -1.01 20.40
C GLN A 138 11.52 -1.27 19.75
N ASN A 139 11.71 -0.95 18.48
CA ASN A 139 13.00 -1.11 17.81
C ASN A 139 14.02 -0.15 18.39
N GLU A 140 15.25 -0.59 18.60
CA GLU A 140 16.36 0.34 18.80
C GLU A 140 16.49 1.29 17.61
N PRO A 141 16.62 2.62 17.86
CA PRO A 141 16.77 3.58 16.79
C PRO A 141 18.10 3.35 16.05
N ASP A 142 18.10 3.52 14.73
CA ASP A 142 19.34 3.53 13.98
C ASP A 142 20.16 4.81 14.24
N GLN A 143 21.29 4.96 13.54
CA GLN A 143 22.18 6.11 13.72
C GLN A 143 21.51 7.46 13.43
N GLY A 144 20.44 7.48 12.63
CA GLY A 144 19.64 8.67 12.32
C GLY A 144 18.45 8.86 13.25
N GLY A 145 18.31 8.02 14.29
CA GLY A 145 17.16 8.03 15.19
C GLY A 145 15.94 7.27 14.64
N GLN A 146 16.04 6.64 13.47
CA GLN A 146 14.88 6.02 12.82
C GLN A 146 14.59 4.64 13.40
N ARG A 147 13.32 4.40 13.74
CA ARG A 147 12.82 3.10 14.22
C ARG A 147 11.99 2.36 13.18
N GLY A 148 11.40 3.06 12.21
CA GLY A 148 10.63 2.42 11.15
C GLY A 148 10.16 3.38 10.05
N VAL A 149 9.52 2.82 9.03
CA VAL A 149 8.89 3.57 7.95
C VAL A 149 7.59 2.92 7.53
N ILE A 150 6.54 3.73 7.39
CA ILE A 150 5.23 3.31 6.93
C ILE A 150 4.96 3.95 5.56
N ILE A 151 4.53 3.13 4.60
CA ILE A 151 4.25 3.55 3.23
C ILE A 151 2.83 3.14 2.88
N ASN A 152 1.99 4.11 2.55
CA ASN A 152 0.59 3.86 2.23
C ASN A 152 0.34 3.94 0.72
N THR A 153 -0.64 3.18 0.24
CA THR A 153 -1.09 3.26 -1.16
C THR A 153 -2.38 4.05 -1.27
N ALA A 154 -2.28 5.30 -1.69
CA ALA A 154 -3.42 6.12 -2.11
C ALA A 154 -3.81 5.79 -3.58
N SER A 155 -4.17 6.79 -4.37
CA SER A 155 -4.38 6.71 -5.82
C SER A 155 -4.44 8.11 -6.40
N VAL A 156 -4.17 8.26 -7.70
CA VAL A 156 -4.51 9.50 -8.43
C VAL A 156 -6.00 9.86 -8.33
N ALA A 157 -6.87 8.88 -8.08
CA ALA A 157 -8.30 9.13 -7.81
C ALA A 157 -8.56 9.96 -6.53
N ALA A 158 -7.57 10.11 -5.65
CA ALA A 158 -7.64 11.03 -4.51
C ALA A 158 -7.66 12.51 -4.95
N PHE A 159 -7.18 12.80 -6.15
CA PHE A 159 -7.05 14.15 -6.71
C PHE A 159 -7.98 14.35 -7.91
N GLU A 160 -8.04 13.37 -8.81
CA GLU A 160 -8.87 13.40 -10.02
C GLU A 160 -9.79 12.17 -10.08
N GLY A 161 -10.74 12.06 -9.15
CA GLY A 161 -11.74 10.99 -9.18
C GLY A 161 -12.64 11.05 -10.42
N GLN A 162 -12.79 9.93 -11.13
CA GLN A 162 -13.68 9.81 -12.29
C GLN A 162 -15.15 9.59 -11.89
N VAL A 163 -16.06 9.67 -12.86
CA VAL A 163 -17.48 9.39 -12.63
C VAL A 163 -17.67 7.99 -12.03
N GLY A 164 -18.33 7.94 -10.87
CA GLY A 164 -18.61 6.71 -10.14
C GLY A 164 -17.54 6.30 -9.13
N GLN A 165 -16.47 7.09 -8.97
CA GLN A 165 -15.40 6.79 -8.00
C GLN A 165 -15.59 7.48 -6.65
N ALA A 166 -16.77 8.00 -6.31
CA ALA A 166 -16.97 8.78 -5.08
C ALA A 166 -16.46 8.08 -3.81
N ALA A 167 -16.83 6.80 -3.60
CA ALA A 167 -16.36 6.02 -2.45
C ALA A 167 -14.84 5.75 -2.49
N TYR A 168 -14.32 5.43 -3.68
CA TYR A 168 -12.90 5.13 -3.87
C TYR A 168 -12.03 6.39 -3.65
N SER A 169 -12.38 7.51 -4.29
CA SER A 169 -11.75 8.81 -4.12
C SER A 169 -11.81 9.31 -2.67
N ALA A 170 -12.94 9.16 -1.98
CA ALA A 170 -13.05 9.49 -0.56
C ALA A 170 -12.07 8.66 0.29
N SER A 171 -12.00 7.34 0.04
CA SER A 171 -11.09 6.45 0.77
C SER A 171 -9.62 6.80 0.55
N LYS A 172 -9.22 7.09 -0.70
CA LYS A 172 -7.83 7.39 -1.05
C LYS A 172 -7.46 8.83 -0.67
N GLY A 173 -8.41 9.77 -0.73
CA GLY A 173 -8.27 11.12 -0.20
C GLY A 173 -8.10 11.14 1.32
N GLY A 174 -8.78 10.25 2.04
CA GLY A 174 -8.56 10.06 3.48
C GLY A 174 -7.12 9.61 3.79
N ILE A 175 -6.56 8.69 2.99
CA ILE A 175 -5.15 8.26 3.13
C ILE A 175 -4.19 9.43 2.88
N VAL A 176 -4.45 10.24 1.85
CA VAL A 176 -3.68 11.47 1.59
C VAL A 176 -3.76 12.41 2.79
N GLY A 177 -4.98 12.71 3.27
CA GLY A 177 -5.22 13.63 4.38
C GLY A 177 -4.57 13.22 5.70
N MET A 178 -4.46 11.90 5.97
CA MET A 178 -3.85 11.40 7.20
C MET A 178 -2.32 11.23 7.13
N THR A 179 -1.69 11.39 5.96
CA THR A 179 -0.23 11.17 5.80
C THR A 179 0.60 12.13 6.66
N LEU A 180 0.38 13.43 6.51
CA LEU A 180 1.12 14.46 7.25
C LEU A 180 0.85 14.47 8.76
N PRO A 181 -0.40 14.40 9.27
CA PRO A 181 -0.63 14.39 10.71
C PRO A 181 -0.02 13.14 11.37
N ILE A 182 -0.14 11.95 10.78
CA ILE A 182 0.47 10.74 11.36
C ILE A 182 2.00 10.82 11.31
N ALA A 183 2.59 11.38 10.24
CA ALA A 183 4.04 11.63 10.21
C ALA A 183 4.50 12.54 11.36
N ARG A 184 3.70 13.54 11.75
CA ARG A 184 3.98 14.43 12.88
C ARG A 184 3.80 13.73 14.22
N ASP A 185 2.74 12.93 14.37
CA ASP A 185 2.46 12.18 15.59
C ASP A 185 3.60 11.19 15.91
N LEU A 186 4.14 10.53 14.88
CA LEU A 186 5.17 9.51 15.04
C LEU A 186 6.61 10.04 14.93
N ALA A 187 6.80 11.34 14.66
CA ALA A 187 8.12 11.96 14.56
C ALA A 187 8.97 11.79 15.85
N PRO A 188 8.43 11.95 17.08
CA PRO A 188 9.21 11.71 18.31
C PRO A 188 9.71 10.27 18.46
N MET A 189 9.05 9.31 17.80
CA MET A 189 9.45 7.90 17.78
C MET A 189 10.44 7.57 16.66
N GLY A 190 10.76 8.52 15.77
CA GLY A 190 11.61 8.27 14.62
C GLY A 190 10.95 7.34 13.59
N ILE A 191 9.63 7.42 13.41
CA ILE A 191 8.92 6.63 12.39
C ILE A 191 8.45 7.57 11.28
N ARG A 192 8.87 7.31 10.05
CA ARG A 192 8.42 8.07 8.88
C ARG A 192 7.10 7.54 8.34
N VAL A 193 6.31 8.42 7.75
CA VAL A 193 5.06 8.07 7.07
C VAL A 193 5.04 8.71 5.70
N MET A 194 4.87 7.89 4.68
CA MET A 194 4.81 8.29 3.28
C MET A 194 3.61 7.69 2.61
N THR A 195 3.19 8.31 1.51
CA THR A 195 2.11 7.77 0.68
C THR A 195 2.53 7.82 -0.79
N ILE A 196 2.24 6.75 -1.51
CA ILE A 196 2.33 6.70 -2.97
C ILE A 196 0.91 6.80 -3.51
N ALA A 197 0.71 7.60 -4.55
CA ALA A 197 -0.55 7.70 -5.29
C ALA A 197 -0.35 7.13 -6.71
N PRO A 198 -0.58 5.83 -6.92
CA PRO A 198 -0.42 5.22 -8.22
C PRO A 198 -1.48 5.71 -9.22
N GLY A 199 -1.05 5.85 -10.47
CA GLY A 199 -1.93 5.93 -11.64
C GLY A 199 -2.49 4.56 -12.02
N LEU A 200 -2.50 4.27 -13.32
CA LEU A 200 -2.99 2.99 -13.86
C LEU A 200 -1.85 1.97 -13.90
N PHE A 201 -1.99 0.86 -13.17
CA PHE A 201 -0.98 -0.21 -13.09
C PHE A 201 -1.52 -1.55 -13.57
N GLY A 202 -0.67 -2.37 -14.17
CA GLY A 202 -0.96 -3.74 -14.61
C GLY A 202 -1.09 -4.73 -13.45
N THR A 203 -2.06 -4.53 -12.57
CA THR A 203 -2.42 -5.46 -11.49
C THR A 203 -3.55 -6.41 -11.94
N PRO A 204 -3.80 -7.54 -11.23
CA PRO A 204 -4.93 -8.43 -11.54
C PRO A 204 -6.28 -7.71 -11.75
N LEU A 205 -6.48 -6.60 -11.03
CA LEU A 205 -7.65 -5.73 -11.16
C LEU A 205 -7.83 -5.17 -12.59
N LEU A 206 -6.74 -4.72 -13.24
CA LEU A 206 -6.82 -4.17 -14.60
C LEU A 206 -6.46 -5.19 -15.68
N THR A 207 -5.62 -6.18 -15.40
CA THR A 207 -5.21 -7.18 -16.40
C THR A 207 -6.34 -8.15 -16.75
N SER A 208 -7.35 -8.31 -15.88
CA SER A 208 -8.56 -9.09 -16.15
C SER A 208 -9.55 -8.39 -17.10
N LEU A 209 -9.38 -7.10 -17.36
CA LEU A 209 -10.21 -6.37 -18.31
C LEU A 209 -9.92 -6.80 -19.76
N PRO A 210 -10.90 -6.69 -20.68
CA PRO A 210 -10.70 -6.99 -22.08
C PRO A 210 -9.54 -6.19 -22.68
N GLU A 211 -8.79 -6.79 -23.61
CA GLU A 211 -7.56 -6.20 -24.15
C GLU A 211 -7.78 -4.79 -24.73
N LYS A 212 -8.88 -4.57 -25.45
CA LYS A 212 -9.23 -3.25 -25.99
C LYS A 212 -9.36 -2.19 -24.89
N VAL A 213 -9.93 -2.55 -23.73
CA VAL A 213 -10.09 -1.64 -22.59
C VAL A 213 -8.72 -1.35 -21.97
N ARG A 214 -7.84 -2.35 -21.86
CA ARG A 214 -6.48 -2.16 -21.34
C ARG A 214 -5.64 -1.24 -22.23
N HIS A 215 -5.69 -1.43 -23.56
CA HIS A 215 -5.01 -0.55 -24.52
C HIS A 215 -5.56 0.88 -24.49
N PHE A 216 -6.88 1.03 -24.38
CA PHE A 216 -7.47 2.35 -24.23
C PHE A 216 -6.98 3.04 -22.95
N LEU A 217 -7.02 2.35 -21.81
CA LEU A 217 -6.51 2.88 -20.54
C LEU A 217 -5.03 3.25 -20.62
N ALA A 218 -4.20 2.39 -21.23
CA ALA A 218 -2.78 2.67 -21.47
C ALA A 218 -2.57 3.92 -22.32
N SER A 219 -3.38 4.14 -23.36
CA SER A 219 -3.28 5.30 -24.24
C SER A 219 -3.61 6.63 -23.56
N GLN A 220 -4.29 6.60 -22.41
CA GLN A 220 -4.56 7.80 -21.61
C GLN A 220 -3.32 8.27 -20.82
N VAL A 221 -2.30 7.41 -20.66
CA VAL A 221 -1.05 7.77 -19.97
C VAL A 221 -0.14 8.51 -20.95
N PRO A 222 0.28 9.75 -20.64
CA PRO A 222 1.16 10.53 -21.52
C PRO A 222 2.51 9.86 -21.82
N PHE A 223 3.35 9.63 -20.81
CA PHE A 223 4.62 8.94 -20.98
C PHE A 223 5.14 8.37 -19.66
N PRO A 224 5.60 7.11 -19.61
CA PRO A 224 5.54 6.10 -20.68
C PRO A 224 4.09 5.68 -20.99
N SER A 225 3.71 5.61 -22.27
CA SER A 225 2.33 5.35 -22.70
C SER A 225 1.96 3.86 -22.60
N ARG A 226 1.81 3.41 -21.35
CA ARG A 226 1.44 2.04 -20.96
C ARG A 226 0.84 2.06 -19.56
N LEU A 227 0.33 0.91 -19.13
CA LEU A 227 0.10 0.67 -17.70
C LEU A 227 1.45 0.63 -16.97
N GLY A 228 1.49 1.14 -15.75
CA GLY A 228 2.61 0.99 -14.83
C GLY A 228 2.86 -0.49 -14.53
N ASP A 229 4.12 -0.88 -14.45
CA ASP A 229 4.53 -2.20 -14.00
C ASP A 229 4.58 -2.20 -12.46
N PRO A 230 3.94 -3.15 -11.76
CA PRO A 230 4.05 -3.28 -10.30
C PRO A 230 5.49 -3.21 -9.76
N ALA A 231 6.50 -3.65 -10.52
CA ALA A 231 7.91 -3.52 -10.14
C ALA A 231 8.40 -2.06 -10.04
N GLU A 232 7.80 -1.12 -10.77
CA GLU A 232 8.10 0.31 -10.67
C GLU A 232 7.56 0.90 -9.36
N TYR A 233 6.38 0.46 -8.94
CA TYR A 233 5.83 0.79 -7.63
C TYR A 233 6.74 0.25 -6.52
N ALA A 234 7.13 -1.02 -6.62
CA ALA A 234 8.07 -1.64 -5.68
C ALA A 234 9.41 -0.90 -5.62
N HIS A 235 9.91 -0.43 -6.76
CA HIS A 235 11.12 0.40 -6.82
C HIS A 235 10.97 1.70 -6.04
N LEU A 236 9.85 2.42 -6.21
CA LEU A 236 9.57 3.63 -5.44
C LEU A 236 9.45 3.33 -3.93
N VAL A 237 8.83 2.22 -3.55
CA VAL A 237 8.80 1.76 -2.14
C VAL A 237 10.22 1.61 -1.58
N GLN A 238 11.11 0.91 -2.29
CA GLN A 238 12.51 0.80 -1.87
C GLN A 238 13.18 2.18 -1.75
N ALA A 239 13.03 3.05 -2.75
CA ALA A 239 13.63 4.38 -2.72
C ALA A 239 13.17 5.21 -1.50
N ILE A 240 11.91 5.09 -1.09
CA ILE A 240 11.37 5.72 0.13
C ILE A 240 11.99 5.12 1.40
N ILE A 241 12.21 3.80 1.44
CA ILE A 241 12.85 3.14 2.58
C ILE A 241 14.30 3.63 2.75
N GLU A 242 15.03 3.74 1.64
CA GLU A 242 16.47 4.04 1.63
C GLU A 242 16.79 5.52 1.86
N ASN A 243 15.91 6.43 1.43
CA ASN A 243 16.08 7.88 1.62
C ASN A 243 15.46 8.35 2.95
N PRO A 244 16.26 8.73 3.95
CA PRO A 244 15.75 9.06 5.28
C PRO A 244 15.04 10.42 5.35
N PHE A 245 15.19 11.28 4.33
CA PHE A 245 14.66 12.65 4.39
C PHE A 245 13.22 12.76 3.84
N ILE A 246 12.74 11.73 3.15
CA ILE A 246 11.39 11.71 2.58
C ILE A 246 10.39 11.32 3.67
N ASN A 247 9.56 12.27 4.13
CA ASN A 247 8.56 12.07 5.18
C ASN A 247 7.36 13.02 5.00
N GLY A 248 6.15 12.56 5.34
CA GLY A 248 4.93 13.38 5.38
C GLY A 248 4.39 13.82 4.02
N GLU A 249 4.77 13.15 2.94
CA GLU A 249 4.47 13.55 1.55
C GLU A 249 3.74 12.44 0.77
N VAL A 250 3.05 12.85 -0.30
CA VAL A 250 2.38 11.98 -1.26
C VAL A 250 3.07 12.07 -2.63
N ILE A 251 3.61 10.95 -3.10
CA ILE A 251 4.29 10.88 -4.41
C ILE A 251 3.33 10.28 -5.45
N ARG A 252 3.00 11.06 -6.49
CA ARG A 252 2.30 10.51 -7.66
C ARG A 252 3.26 9.65 -8.47
N LEU A 253 2.82 8.46 -8.83
CA LEU A 253 3.53 7.55 -9.73
C LEU A 253 2.58 7.13 -10.84
N ASP A 254 2.53 7.90 -11.93
CA ASP A 254 1.37 7.85 -12.82
C ASP A 254 1.63 8.15 -14.30
N GLY A 255 2.90 8.27 -14.71
CA GLY A 255 3.24 8.59 -16.10
C GLY A 255 2.67 9.94 -16.58
N ALA A 256 2.46 10.88 -15.66
CA ALA A 256 1.87 12.20 -15.85
C ALA A 256 0.37 12.20 -16.21
N ILE A 257 -0.36 11.10 -16.01
CA ILE A 257 -1.80 11.06 -16.29
C ILE A 257 -2.61 12.03 -15.40
N ARG A 258 -3.65 12.62 -15.97
CA ARG A 258 -4.73 13.32 -15.24
C ARG A 258 -6.05 12.74 -15.71
N MET A 259 -6.76 12.10 -14.79
CA MET A 259 -7.95 11.32 -15.11
C MET A 259 -9.08 12.23 -15.58
N GLN A 260 -9.68 11.91 -16.73
CA GLN A 260 -10.86 12.59 -17.26
C GLN A 260 -12.14 12.04 -16.61
N PRO A 261 -13.26 12.80 -16.62
CA PRO A 261 -14.55 12.35 -16.06
C PRO A 261 -15.04 10.98 -16.56
#